data_AF-A0A7C8LMA2-F1
#
_entry.id   AF-A0A7C8LMA2-F1
#
_cell.length_a   1.000
_cell.length_b   1.000
_cell.length_c   1.000
_cell.angle_alpha   90.00
_cell.angle_beta   90.00
_cell.angle_gamma   90.00
#
_symmetry.space_group_name_H-M   'P 1'
#
loop_
_entity.id
_entity.type
_entity.pdbx_description
1 polymer ?
#
loop_
_entity_poly.entity_id
_entity_poly.type
_entity_poly.pdbx_seq_one_letter_code
_entity_poly.pdbx_strand_id
1 'polypeptide(L)' 'MRSEAKKRHYRVAQREIEQSPNKGVFIANEKKQTYILFAIGIFLFTFVQGFILGYFVSRD' A
#
# COMPACT_ATOMS: atom_id res chain seq x y z
N MET A 1 -15.01 12.66 -21.58
CA MET A 1 -13.67 12.96 -22.13
C MET A 1 -12.64 12.63 -21.06
N ARG A 2 -11.90 11.53 -21.23
CA ARG A 2 -10.89 11.06 -20.28
C ARG A 2 -9.60 11.83 -20.61
N SER A 3 -9.24 12.82 -19.80
CA SER A 3 -8.06 13.64 -20.06
C SER A 3 -6.82 12.76 -20.02
N GLU A 4 -6.18 12.58 -21.16
CA GLU A 4 -4.89 11.91 -21.24
C GLU A 4 -3.91 12.63 -20.32
N ALA A 5 -3.46 11.93 -19.28
CA ALA A 5 -2.44 12.42 -18.37
C ALA A 5 -1.19 12.73 -19.22
N LYS A 6 -0.94 14.02 -19.45
CA LYS A 6 0.20 14.57 -20.18
C LYS A 6 1.47 13.88 -19.67
N LYS A 7 2.01 12.92 -20.44
CA LYS A 7 3.25 12.20 -20.10
C LYS A 7 4.35 13.23 -19.87
N ARG A 8 4.71 13.47 -18.60
CA ARG A 8 5.83 14.36 -18.24
C ARG A 8 7.13 13.76 -18.79
N HIS A 9 8.00 14.62 -19.32
CA HIS A 9 9.31 14.19 -19.83
C HIS A 9 10.10 13.45 -18.74
N TYR A 10 10.60 12.27 -19.08
CA TYR A 10 11.32 11.36 -18.19
C TYR A 10 12.43 12.05 -17.37
N ARG A 11 13.16 12.99 -17.98
CA ARG A 11 14.24 13.76 -17.32
C ARG A 11 13.76 14.63 -16.15
N VAL A 12 12.54 15.13 -16.20
CA VAL A 12 11.97 15.97 -15.12
C VAL A 12 11.53 15.09 -13.96
N ALA A 13 10.91 13.95 -14.25
CA ALA A 13 10.51 12.98 -13.24
C ALA A 13 11.74 12.39 -12.51
N GLN A 14 12.83 12.10 -13.22
CA GLN A 14 14.08 11.65 -12.59
C GLN A 14 14.66 12.70 -11.64
N ARG A 15 14.69 13.98 -12.03
CA ARG A 15 15.18 15.07 -11.17
C ARG A 15 14.33 15.23 -9.90
N GLU A 16 13.01 15.08 -9.99
CA GLU A 16 12.14 15.13 -8.81
C GLU A 16 12.40 13.97 -7.83
N ILE A 17 12.73 12.78 -8.35
CA ILE A 17 13.10 11.61 -7.53
C ILE A 17 14.47 11.82 -6.86
N GLU A 18 15.47 12.31 -7.60
CA GLU A 18 16.81 12.61 -7.08
C GLU A 18 16.80 13.73 -6.02
N GLN A 19 15.99 14.77 -6.22
CA GLN A 19 15.90 15.91 -5.30
C GLN A 19 15.08 15.60 -4.03
N SER A 20 14.39 14.47 -3.97
CA SER A 20 13.55 14.13 -2.82
C SER A 20 13.42 12.61 -2.67
N PRO A 21 14.53 11.91 -2.32
CA PRO A 21 14.54 10.45 -2.21
C PRO A 21 13.60 9.92 -1.12
N ASN A 22 13.24 10.76 -0.13
CA ASN A 22 12.33 10.44 0.96
C ASN A 22 10.86 10.81 0.72
N LYS A 23 10.48 11.34 -0.45
CA LYS A 23 9.09 11.78 -0.69
C LYS A 23 8.11 10.67 -1.08
N GLY A 24 8.53 9.40 -1.12
CA GLY A 24 7.58 8.32 -1.34
C GLY A 24 8.17 6.92 -1.28
N VAL A 25 7.31 5.96 -0.94
CA VAL A 25 7.61 4.54 -1.11
C VAL A 25 7.25 4.18 -2.55
N PHE A 26 8.26 3.92 -3.37
CA PHE A 26 8.06 3.46 -4.74
C PHE A 26 7.75 1.97 -4.75
N ILE A 27 6.49 1.62 -5.00
CA ILE A 27 6.06 0.23 -5.18
C ILE A 27 6.06 -0.07 -6.67
N ALA A 28 6.91 -0.99 -7.12
CA ALA A 28 6.88 -1.48 -8.49
C ALA A 28 5.49 -2.08 -8.81
N ASN A 29 4.92 -1.75 -9.97
CA ASN A 29 3.56 -2.18 -10.34
C ASN A 29 3.38 -3.70 -10.29
N GLU A 30 4.41 -4.46 -10.66
CA GLU A 30 4.45 -5.92 -10.59
C GLU A 30 4.30 -6.47 -9.17
N LYS A 31 4.76 -5.74 -8.15
CA LYS A 31 4.67 -6.14 -6.74
C LYS A 31 3.43 -5.61 -6.04
N LYS A 32 2.70 -4.69 -6.67
CA LYS A 32 1.52 -4.04 -6.08
C LYS A 32 0.47 -5.05 -5.65
N GLN A 33 0.18 -6.05 -6.48
CA GLN A 33 -0.81 -7.08 -6.17
C GLN A 33 -0.38 -7.95 -4.98
N THR A 34 0.90 -8.32 -4.89
CA THR A 34 1.45 -9.07 -3.75
C THR A 34 1.33 -8.29 -2.45
N TYR A 35 1.67 -7.00 -2.46
CA TYR A 35 1.53 -6.14 -1.27
C TYR A 35 0.07 -5.96 -0.84
N ILE A 36 -0.85 -5.81 -1.80
CA ILE A 36 -2.28 -5.75 -1.51
C ILE A 36 -2.75 -7.06 -0.88
N LEU A 37 -2.36 -8.21 -1.43
CA LEU A 37 -2.71 -9.52 -0.86
C LEU A 37 -2.20 -9.67 0.57
N PHE A 38 -0.96 -9.23 0.82
CA PHE A 38 -0.33 -9.29 2.13
C PHE A 38 -1.05 -8.39 3.15
N ALA A 39 -1.41 -7.17 2.74
CA ALA A 39 -2.16 -6.25 3.59
C ALA A 39 -3.55 -6.81 3.96
N ILE A 40 -4.26 -7.40 3.00
CA ILE A 40 -5.55 -8.07 3.25
C ILE A 40 -5.36 -9.24 4.21
N GLY A 41 -4.31 -10.06 4.01
CA GLY A 41 -4.00 -11.18 4.88
C GLY A 41 -3.76 -10.77 6.33
N ILE A 42 -2.93 -9.74 6.55
CA ILE A 42 -2.69 -9.18 7.88
C ILE A 42 -3.99 -8.65 8.50
N PHE A 43 -4.79 -7.91 7.74
CA PHE A 43 -6.04 -7.34 8.23
C PHE A 43 -7.02 -8.41 8.71
N LEU A 44 -7.23 -9.47 7.92
CA LEU A 44 -8.10 -10.57 8.31
C LEU A 44 -7.55 -11.32 9.53
N PHE A 45 -6.23 -11.55 9.56
CA PHE A 45 -5.58 -12.22 10.67
C PHE A 45 -5.76 -11.44 11.99
N THR A 46 -5.48 -10.14 11.99
CA THR A 46 -5.64 -9.31 13.20
C THR A 46 -7.09 -9.18 13.61
N PHE A 47 -8.02 -9.09 12.65
CA PHE A 47 -9.45 -9.07 12.92
C PHE A 47 -9.92 -10.34 13.63
N VAL A 48 -9.57 -11.51 13.10
CA VAL A 48 -9.94 -12.81 13.71
C VAL A 48 -9.30 -12.96 15.09
N GLN A 49 -8.04 -12.59 15.24
CA GLN A 49 -7.35 -12.65 16.53
C GLN A 49 -8.04 -11.76 17.59
N GLY A 50 -8.39 -10.53 17.22
CA GLY A 50 -9.13 -9.61 18.10
C GLY A 50 -10.51 -10.14 18.48
N PHE A 51 -11.22 -10.76 17.53
CA PHE A 51 -12.51 -11.38 17.78
C PHE A 51 -12.42 -12.56 18.76
N ILE A 52 -11.42 -13.43 18.60
CA ILE A 52 -11.18 -14.55 19.51
C ILE A 52 -10.88 -14.03 20.92
N LEU A 53 -9.98 -13.05 21.06
CA LEU A 53 -9.65 -12.46 22.36
C LEU A 53 -10.89 -11.82 23.01
N GLY A 54 -11.69 -11.06 22.25
CA GLY A 54 -12.94 -10.49 22.76
C GLY A 54 -13.97 -11.54 23.17
N TYR A 55 -14.03 -12.66 22.46
CA TYR A 55 -14.89 -13.78 22.83
C TYR A 55 -14.46 -14.43 24.15
N PHE A 56 -13.16 -14.63 24.37
CA PHE A 56 -12.66 -15.16 25.65
C PHE A 56 -12.89 -14.17 26.80
N VAL A 57 -12.61 -12.88 26.60
CA VAL A 57 -12.82 -11.83 27.62
C VAL A 57 -14.29 -11.65 27.99
N SER A 58 -15.22 -11.91 27.08
CA SER A 58 -16.67 -11.83 27.36
C SER A 58 -17.25 -13.10 28.00
N ARG A 59 -16.46 -14.19 28.05
CA ARG A 59 -16.86 -15.47 28.61
C ARG A 59 -16.40 -15.66 30.06
N ASP A 60 -15.25 -15.07 30.43
CA ASP A 60 -14.81 -14.88 31.83
C ASP A 60 -15.61 -13.77 32.51
#